data_AF-A0A127CHI6-F1
#
_entry.id   AF-A0A127CHI6-F1
#
_cell.length_a   1.000
_cell.length_b   1.000
_cell.length_c   1.000
_cell.angle_alpha   90.00
_cell.angle_beta   90.00
_cell.angle_gamma   90.00
#
_symmetry.space_group_name_H-M   'P 1'
#
loop_
_entity.id
_entity.type
_entity.pdbx_description
1 polymer ?
#
loop_
_entity_poly.entity_id
_entity_poly.type
_entity_poly.pdbx_seq_one_letter_code
_entity_poly.pdbx_strand_id
1 'polypeptide(L)'
;MAENRAFIFLAMAFAMLWLPLGQHGFLLTGWMKLGTFMAPFLLFFAFAFSDRPLRFSDDDIGLYALILWIAYIIHQFEEHWVDLFGQVYAFKPYVNMVLLDLMRAPAGTPPPLTDAGVFVINTSLVWLVAALAILSARHHLFPALCMVSIVLVNAVSHVGMAIIQGGYNPGLLTAIVLFFPLSLAVYHRLLKAGIASRREVAASIFWGVIAHIIMFAGLLATGYFQLIPEIVYFALLVIWSVVPCLVLRNGPPGAIAKPVGG
;
A
#
# COMPACT_ATOMS: atom_id res chain seq x y z
N MET A 1 21.92 14.28 -8.10
CA MET A 1 21.07 15.41 -8.54
C MET A 1 19.69 14.97 -9.02
N ALA A 2 19.57 13.94 -9.88
CA ALA A 2 18.28 13.47 -10.37
C ALA A 2 17.35 12.92 -9.25
N GLU A 3 17.89 12.17 -8.29
CA GLU A 3 17.11 11.62 -7.17
C GLU A 3 16.53 12.69 -6.25
N ASN A 4 17.32 13.69 -5.88
CA ASN A 4 16.83 14.81 -5.07
C ASN A 4 15.66 15.52 -5.75
N ARG A 5 15.70 15.66 -7.08
CA ARG A 5 14.57 16.22 -7.85
C ARG A 5 13.34 15.33 -7.74
N ALA A 6 13.48 14.02 -7.91
CA ALA A 6 12.37 13.07 -7.83
C ALA A 6 11.71 13.06 -6.44
N PHE A 7 12.50 13.11 -5.36
CA PHE A 7 11.97 13.23 -4.00
C PHE A 7 11.26 14.56 -3.75
N ILE A 8 11.79 15.67 -4.27
CA ILE A 8 11.11 16.98 -4.19
C ILE A 8 9.78 16.93 -4.95
N PHE A 9 9.75 16.36 -6.16
CA PHE A 9 8.51 16.18 -6.92
C PHE A 9 7.50 15.30 -6.19
N LEU A 10 7.95 14.20 -5.58
CA LEU A 10 7.07 13.34 -4.77
C LEU A 10 6.52 14.11 -3.57
N ALA A 11 7.35 14.85 -2.84
CA ALA A 11 6.91 15.65 -1.70
C ALA A 11 5.89 16.72 -2.12
N MET A 12 6.12 17.40 -3.25
CA MET A 12 5.19 18.38 -3.81
C MET A 12 3.88 17.73 -4.26
N ALA A 13 3.95 16.64 -5.03
CA ALA A 13 2.76 15.92 -5.52
C ALA A 13 1.94 15.34 -4.36
N PHE A 14 2.60 14.76 -3.36
CA PHE A 14 1.95 14.29 -2.16
C PHE A 14 1.31 15.45 -1.41
N ALA A 15 2.02 16.57 -1.17
CA ALA A 15 1.44 17.75 -0.55
C ALA A 15 0.20 18.29 -1.29
N MET A 16 0.18 18.25 -2.62
CA MET A 16 -0.97 18.66 -3.43
C MET A 16 -2.23 17.80 -3.21
N LEU A 17 -2.10 16.57 -2.69
CA LEU A 17 -3.26 15.77 -2.27
C LEU A 17 -3.94 16.36 -1.02
N TRP A 18 -3.22 17.16 -0.25
CA TRP A 18 -3.60 17.63 1.09
C TRP A 18 -3.81 19.15 1.20
N LEU A 19 -3.31 19.91 0.24
CA LEU A 19 -3.46 21.36 0.22
C LEU A 19 -4.92 21.73 -0.11
N PRO A 20 -5.54 22.68 0.61
CA PRO A 20 -6.93 23.08 0.41
C PRO A 20 -7.12 23.94 -0.86
N LEU A 21 -6.91 23.35 -2.04
CA LEU A 21 -7.06 24.01 -3.34
C LEU A 21 -8.49 23.86 -3.91
N GLY A 22 -9.46 23.47 -3.08
CA GLY A 22 -10.86 23.22 -3.47
C GLY A 22 -11.14 21.81 -4.01
N GLN A 23 -10.12 20.96 -4.12
CA GLN A 23 -10.19 19.59 -4.64
C GLN A 23 -10.58 18.52 -3.61
N HIS A 24 -10.60 18.86 -2.31
CA HIS A 24 -10.77 17.88 -1.23
C HIS A 24 -12.06 17.06 -1.36
N GLY A 25 -13.21 17.70 -1.61
CA GLY A 25 -14.48 16.98 -1.76
C GLY A 25 -14.45 15.94 -2.90
N PHE A 26 -13.80 16.29 -4.01
CA PHE A 26 -13.58 15.37 -5.12
C PHE A 26 -12.62 14.24 -4.73
N LEU A 27 -11.48 14.55 -4.09
CA LEU A 27 -10.49 13.55 -3.74
C LEU A 27 -11.01 12.54 -2.72
N LEU A 28 -11.77 12.97 -1.72
CA LEU A 28 -12.32 12.09 -0.69
C LEU A 28 -13.15 10.93 -1.26
N THR A 29 -13.80 11.11 -2.41
CA THR A 29 -14.69 10.12 -3.03
C THR A 29 -14.27 9.70 -4.44
N GLY A 30 -13.24 10.32 -5.00
CA GLY A 30 -12.79 10.14 -6.38
C GLY A 30 -11.35 9.64 -6.52
N TRP A 31 -10.59 9.55 -5.41
CA TRP A 31 -9.19 9.16 -5.43
C TRP A 31 -8.95 7.78 -6.07
N MET A 32 -9.83 6.80 -5.86
CA MET A 32 -9.72 5.47 -6.45
C MET A 32 -9.94 5.49 -7.97
N LYS A 33 -10.81 6.38 -8.46
CA LYS A 33 -10.98 6.61 -9.91
C LYS A 33 -9.72 7.22 -10.49
N LEU A 34 -9.18 8.24 -9.81
CA LEU A 34 -7.91 8.86 -10.19
C LEU A 34 -6.78 7.82 -10.27
N GLY A 35 -6.65 6.96 -9.25
CA GLY A 35 -5.69 5.86 -9.24
C GLY A 35 -5.89 4.90 -10.42
N THR A 36 -7.13 4.48 -10.66
CA THR A 36 -7.50 3.57 -11.76
C THR A 36 -7.10 4.15 -13.11
N PHE A 37 -7.43 5.41 -13.38
CA PHE A 37 -7.08 6.08 -14.62
C PHE A 37 -5.59 6.42 -14.72
N MET A 38 -4.87 6.52 -13.60
CA MET A 38 -3.43 6.75 -13.57
C MET A 38 -2.62 5.50 -13.95
N ALA A 39 -3.11 4.28 -13.67
CA ALA A 39 -2.36 3.05 -13.91
C ALA A 39 -1.86 2.86 -15.36
N PRO A 40 -2.68 3.08 -16.41
CA PRO A 40 -2.20 3.03 -17.79
C PRO A 40 -1.10 4.05 -18.09
N PHE A 41 -1.17 5.26 -17.51
CA PHE A 41 -0.13 6.27 -17.68
C PHE A 41 1.15 5.88 -16.95
N LEU A 42 1.07 5.32 -15.74
CA LEU A 42 2.26 4.82 -15.04
C LEU A 42 2.97 3.73 -15.85
N LEU A 43 2.21 2.80 -16.43
CA LEU A 43 2.75 1.81 -17.36
C LEU A 43 3.37 2.49 -18.57
N PHE A 44 2.62 3.35 -19.26
CA PHE A 44 3.14 4.07 -20.43
C PHE A 44 4.43 4.83 -20.12
N PHE A 45 4.50 5.54 -19.00
CA PHE A 45 5.70 6.26 -18.58
C PHE A 45 6.86 5.30 -18.31
N ALA A 46 6.61 4.18 -17.64
CA ALA A 46 7.61 3.15 -17.41
C ALA A 46 8.10 2.52 -18.72
N PHE A 47 7.24 2.32 -19.72
CA PHE A 47 7.60 1.78 -21.04
C PHE A 47 8.34 2.81 -21.91
N ALA A 48 7.82 4.04 -21.99
CA ALA A 48 8.27 5.06 -22.93
C ALA A 48 9.56 5.76 -22.48
N PHE A 49 9.80 5.86 -21.17
CA PHE A 49 10.93 6.61 -20.60
C PHE A 49 11.92 5.72 -19.82
N SER A 50 11.77 4.40 -19.88
CA SER A 50 12.82 3.51 -19.38
C SER A 50 13.94 3.43 -20.41
N ASP A 51 15.14 3.88 -20.03
CA ASP A 51 16.37 3.70 -20.80
C ASP A 51 16.78 2.22 -20.93
N ARG A 52 16.06 1.32 -20.26
CA ARG A 52 16.28 -0.12 -20.29
C ARG A 52 15.06 -0.80 -20.91
N PRO A 53 15.25 -1.81 -21.78
CA PRO A 53 14.14 -2.66 -22.18
C PRO A 53 13.53 -3.29 -20.93
N LEU A 54 12.20 -3.20 -20.78
CA LEU A 54 11.49 -3.89 -19.72
C LEU A 54 11.72 -5.39 -19.88
N ARG A 55 12.63 -5.91 -19.06
CA ARG A 55 12.92 -7.33 -18.94
C ARG A 55 12.44 -7.73 -17.56
N PHE A 56 11.64 -8.78 -17.50
CA PHE A 56 11.34 -9.47 -16.25
C PHE A 56 12.62 -10.17 -15.77
N SER A 57 13.55 -9.38 -15.26
CA SER A 57 14.75 -9.84 -14.60
C SER A 57 14.45 -10.00 -13.12
N ASP A 58 15.06 -11.00 -12.49
CA ASP A 58 14.83 -11.27 -11.07
C ASP A 58 15.30 -10.12 -10.17
N ASP A 59 16.13 -9.21 -10.68
CA ASP A 59 16.71 -8.05 -9.98
C ASP A 59 16.02 -6.69 -10.24
N ASP A 60 14.93 -6.64 -11.03
CA ASP A 60 14.23 -5.37 -11.28
C ASP A 60 13.23 -5.03 -10.15
N ILE A 61 13.79 -4.57 -9.02
CA ILE A 61 13.04 -4.18 -7.82
C ILE A 61 12.04 -3.06 -8.11
N GLY A 62 12.40 -2.11 -8.98
CA GLY A 62 11.54 -0.99 -9.35
C GLY A 62 10.31 -1.47 -10.12
N LEU A 63 10.51 -2.40 -11.06
CA LEU A 63 9.42 -3.02 -11.79
C LEU A 63 8.50 -3.82 -10.87
N TYR A 64 9.04 -4.59 -9.91
CA TYR A 64 8.19 -5.30 -8.95
C TYR A 64 7.35 -4.33 -8.09
N ALA A 65 7.95 -3.24 -7.59
CA ALA A 65 7.21 -2.22 -6.86
C ALA A 65 6.10 -1.57 -7.71
N LEU A 66 6.37 -1.29 -8.98
CA LEU A 66 5.36 -0.76 -9.92
C LEU A 66 4.23 -1.76 -10.17
N ILE A 67 4.54 -3.04 -10.42
CA ILE A 67 3.53 -4.09 -10.62
C ILE A 67 2.65 -4.24 -9.38
N LEU A 68 3.25 -4.22 -8.18
CA LEU A 68 2.52 -4.28 -6.91
C LEU A 68 1.62 -3.05 -6.73
N TRP A 69 2.09 -1.86 -7.12
CA TRP A 69 1.25 -0.65 -7.05
C TRP A 69 0.05 -0.75 -7.99
N ILE A 70 0.26 -1.18 -9.23
CA ILE A 70 -0.82 -1.37 -10.20
C ILE A 70 -1.80 -2.43 -9.70
N ALA A 71 -1.29 -3.54 -9.17
CA ALA A 71 -2.13 -4.56 -8.56
C ALA A 71 -2.98 -3.96 -7.42
N TYR A 72 -2.38 -3.10 -6.59
CA TYR A 72 -3.10 -2.42 -5.52
C TYR A 72 -4.16 -1.46 -6.04
N ILE A 73 -3.90 -0.74 -7.12
CA ILE A 73 -4.91 0.12 -7.76
C ILE A 73 -6.09 -0.71 -8.25
N ILE A 74 -5.85 -1.90 -8.82
CA ILE A 74 -6.92 -2.83 -9.24
C ILE A 74 -7.71 -3.34 -8.02
N HIS A 75 -7.04 -3.62 -6.90
CA HIS A 75 -7.72 -3.98 -5.66
C HIS A 75 -8.55 -2.83 -5.08
N GLN A 76 -8.02 -1.61 -5.06
CA GLN A 76 -8.74 -0.40 -4.64
C GLN A 76 -9.95 -0.09 -5.54
N PHE A 77 -9.90 -0.50 -6.81
CA PHE A 77 -11.08 -0.47 -7.69
C PHE A 77 -12.18 -1.38 -7.14
N GLU A 78 -11.87 -2.65 -6.84
CA GLU A 78 -12.87 -3.58 -6.28
C GLU A 78 -13.39 -3.11 -4.92
N GLU A 79 -12.48 -2.71 -4.03
CA GLU A 79 -12.76 -2.36 -2.65
C GLU A 79 -13.56 -1.04 -2.56
N HIS A 80 -13.12 -0.01 -3.28
CA HIS A 80 -13.64 1.34 -3.10
C HIS A 80 -14.44 1.89 -4.28
N TRP A 81 -14.40 1.29 -5.48
CA TRP A 81 -15.24 1.77 -6.58
C TRP A 81 -16.41 0.82 -6.85
N VAL A 82 -16.15 -0.37 -7.37
CA VAL A 82 -17.20 -1.33 -7.76
C VAL A 82 -16.78 -2.72 -7.34
N ASP A 83 -17.52 -3.32 -6.41
CA ASP A 83 -17.23 -4.66 -5.91
C ASP A 83 -17.65 -5.77 -6.90
N LEU A 84 -17.42 -7.03 -6.54
CA LEU A 84 -17.77 -8.20 -7.36
C LEU A 84 -19.25 -8.26 -7.77
N PHE A 85 -20.14 -7.71 -6.95
CA PHE A 85 -21.57 -7.72 -7.17
C PHE A 85 -22.09 -6.43 -7.81
N GLY A 86 -21.20 -5.52 -8.21
CA GLY A 86 -21.55 -4.24 -8.81
C GLY A 86 -21.94 -3.17 -7.80
N GLN A 87 -21.73 -3.39 -6.50
CA GLN A 87 -22.03 -2.40 -5.47
C GLN A 87 -20.97 -1.30 -5.46
N VAL A 88 -21.44 -0.06 -5.42
CA VAL A 88 -20.55 1.10 -5.45
C VAL A 88 -20.13 1.47 -4.03
N TYR A 89 -18.81 1.58 -3.80
CA TYR A 89 -18.23 2.04 -2.53
C TYR A 89 -18.61 1.16 -1.31
N ALA A 90 -18.69 -0.16 -1.50
CA ALA A 90 -19.23 -1.11 -0.52
C ALA A 90 -18.31 -1.39 0.68
N PHE A 91 -16.99 -1.20 0.56
CA PHE A 91 -16.04 -1.57 1.62
C PHE A 91 -16.22 -0.76 2.90
N LYS A 92 -16.35 0.57 2.82
CA LYS A 92 -16.50 1.42 4.01
C LYS A 92 -17.73 1.02 4.85
N PRO A 93 -18.94 0.87 4.27
CA PRO A 93 -20.09 0.32 4.98
C PRO A 93 -19.83 -1.07 5.60
N TYR A 94 -19.20 -1.98 4.84
CA TYR A 94 -18.88 -3.33 5.32
C TYR A 94 -17.97 -3.29 6.56
N VAL A 95 -16.85 -2.56 6.52
CA VAL A 95 -15.91 -2.45 7.64
C VAL A 95 -16.59 -1.83 8.87
N ASN A 96 -17.37 -0.77 8.67
CA ASN A 96 -18.08 -0.13 9.78
C ASN A 96 -19.08 -1.09 10.44
N MET A 97 -19.83 -1.84 9.65
CA MET A 97 -20.77 -2.84 10.16
C MET A 97 -20.05 -3.92 10.97
N VAL A 98 -18.98 -4.49 10.42
CA VAL A 98 -18.18 -5.52 11.11
C VAL A 98 -17.57 -5.00 12.42
N LEU A 99 -16.99 -3.80 12.42
CA LEU A 99 -16.36 -3.23 13.61
C LEU A 99 -17.38 -2.96 14.72
N LEU A 100 -18.53 -2.36 14.36
CA LEU A 100 -19.58 -2.06 15.33
C LEU A 100 -20.18 -3.35 15.92
N ASP A 101 -20.37 -4.40 15.11
CA ASP A 101 -20.83 -5.71 15.58
C ASP A 101 -19.82 -6.37 16.52
N LEU A 102 -18.54 -6.41 16.13
CA LEU A 102 -17.47 -7.00 16.94
C LEU A 102 -17.33 -6.31 18.31
N MET A 103 -17.52 -4.98 18.35
CA MET A 103 -17.48 -4.20 19.59
C MET A 103 -18.79 -4.25 20.38
N ARG A 104 -19.86 -4.86 19.83
CA ARG A 104 -21.22 -4.83 20.39
C ARG A 104 -21.68 -3.41 20.68
N ALA A 105 -21.41 -2.50 19.74
CA ALA A 105 -21.70 -1.09 19.89
C ALA A 105 -23.22 -0.84 20.03
N PRO A 106 -23.65 0.13 20.86
CA PRO A 106 -25.04 0.53 20.95
C PRO A 106 -25.65 0.94 19.60
N ALA A 107 -26.97 0.78 19.46
CA ALA A 107 -27.68 1.28 18.30
C ALA A 107 -27.49 2.81 18.16
N GLY A 108 -27.18 3.27 16.96
CA GLY A 108 -26.93 4.69 16.68
C GLY A 108 -25.50 5.17 16.95
N THR A 109 -24.58 4.28 17.36
CA THR A 109 -23.16 4.65 17.46
C THR A 109 -22.62 5.06 16.08
N PRO A 110 -21.93 6.22 15.98
CA PRO A 110 -21.35 6.68 14.73
C PRO A 110 -20.35 5.68 14.12
N PRO A 111 -20.30 5.56 12.78
CA PRO A 111 -19.35 4.69 12.10
C PRO A 111 -17.90 5.17 12.31
N PRO A 112 -16.96 4.29 12.73
CA PRO A 112 -15.57 4.68 12.97
C PRO A 112 -14.80 5.08 11.69
N LEU A 113 -15.05 4.42 10.55
CA LEU A 113 -14.36 4.67 9.28
C LEU A 113 -15.05 5.79 8.50
N THR A 114 -14.36 6.92 8.37
CA THR A 114 -14.76 8.11 7.59
C THR A 114 -14.22 8.04 6.16
N ASP A 115 -14.77 8.87 5.25
CA ASP A 115 -14.21 9.01 3.90
C ASP A 115 -12.80 9.61 3.90
N ALA A 116 -12.53 10.52 4.84
CA ALA A 116 -11.19 11.04 5.07
C ALA A 116 -10.23 9.92 5.49
N GLY A 117 -10.62 9.08 6.45
CA GLY A 117 -9.86 7.91 6.86
C GLY A 117 -9.52 6.99 5.69
N VAL A 118 -10.51 6.60 4.87
CA VAL A 118 -10.30 5.77 3.68
C VAL A 118 -9.29 6.41 2.72
N PHE A 119 -9.48 7.68 2.39
CA PHE A 119 -8.60 8.41 1.49
C PHE A 119 -7.17 8.47 2.03
N VAL A 120 -7.00 8.76 3.32
CA VAL A 120 -5.67 8.93 3.92
C VAL A 120 -4.93 7.63 4.03
N ILE A 121 -5.58 6.59 4.54
CA ILE A 121 -4.99 5.25 4.66
C ILE A 121 -4.42 4.83 3.31
N ASN A 122 -5.22 4.94 2.25
CA ASN A 122 -4.83 4.48 0.92
C ASN A 122 -3.73 5.34 0.29
N THR A 123 -3.83 6.66 0.36
CA THR A 123 -2.82 7.54 -0.27
C THR A 123 -1.50 7.57 0.50
N SER A 124 -1.53 7.51 1.84
CA SER A 124 -0.33 7.53 2.66
C SER A 124 0.31 6.15 2.82
N LEU A 125 -0.46 5.11 3.15
CA LEU A 125 0.12 3.79 3.45
C LEU A 125 0.39 2.97 2.20
N VAL A 126 -0.37 3.17 1.12
CA VAL A 126 -0.21 2.40 -0.12
C VAL A 126 0.57 3.21 -1.16
N TRP A 127 0.03 4.36 -1.59
CA TRP A 127 0.59 5.07 -2.74
C TRP A 127 1.95 5.69 -2.42
N LEU A 128 2.11 6.31 -1.26
CA LEU A 128 3.41 6.86 -0.86
C LEU A 128 4.44 5.74 -0.66
N VAL A 129 4.09 4.61 -0.03
CA VAL A 129 5.03 3.48 0.12
C VAL A 129 5.44 2.89 -1.23
N ALA A 130 4.49 2.72 -2.15
CA ALA A 130 4.77 2.28 -3.52
C ALA A 130 5.70 3.26 -4.26
N ALA A 131 5.41 4.56 -4.20
CA ALA A 131 6.23 5.58 -4.82
C ALA A 131 7.66 5.60 -4.23
N LEU A 132 7.78 5.52 -2.90
CA LEU A 132 9.06 5.42 -2.22
C LEU A 132 9.81 4.14 -2.60
N ALA A 133 9.12 3.00 -2.73
CA ALA A 133 9.70 1.75 -3.18
C ALA A 133 10.30 1.87 -4.59
N ILE A 134 9.58 2.48 -5.52
CA ILE A 134 10.07 2.70 -6.90
C ILE A 134 11.26 3.65 -6.90
N LEU A 135 11.17 4.79 -6.21
CA LEU A 135 12.23 5.81 -6.19
C LEU A 135 13.52 5.30 -5.52
N SER A 136 13.38 4.47 -4.50
CA SER A 136 14.52 3.94 -3.75
C SER A 136 15.04 2.61 -4.27
N ALA A 137 14.36 1.96 -5.22
CA ALA A 137 14.67 0.61 -5.71
C ALA A 137 16.12 0.37 -6.14
N ARG A 138 16.81 1.42 -6.63
CA ARG A 138 18.22 1.34 -7.05
C ARG A 138 19.20 1.19 -5.90
N HIS A 139 18.80 1.64 -4.71
CA HIS A 139 19.69 1.77 -3.57
C HIS A 139 19.21 0.98 -2.37
N HIS A 140 17.91 0.88 -2.15
CA HIS A 140 17.32 0.29 -0.96
C HIS A 140 16.25 -0.73 -1.36
N LEU A 141 16.44 -1.98 -0.94
CA LEU A 141 15.47 -3.05 -1.19
C LEU A 141 14.27 -2.98 -0.23
N PHE A 142 14.49 -2.54 1.00
CA PHE A 142 13.52 -2.71 2.09
C PHE A 142 12.16 -2.03 1.83
N PRO A 143 12.08 -0.81 1.27
CA PRO A 143 10.79 -0.21 0.90
C PRO A 143 9.97 -1.07 -0.08
N ALA A 144 10.62 -1.72 -1.05
CA ALA A 144 9.93 -2.64 -1.96
C ALA A 144 9.42 -3.89 -1.24
N LEU A 145 10.20 -4.48 -0.33
CA LEU A 145 9.74 -5.59 0.51
C LEU A 145 8.55 -5.18 1.40
N CYS A 146 8.54 -3.96 1.93
CA CYS A 146 7.40 -3.43 2.67
C CYS A 146 6.16 -3.26 1.78
N MET A 147 6.33 -2.90 0.51
CA MET A 147 5.22 -2.88 -0.46
C MET A 147 4.68 -4.30 -0.72
N VAL A 148 5.55 -5.32 -0.87
CA VAL A 148 5.10 -6.72 -0.97
C VAL A 148 4.30 -7.12 0.29
N SER A 149 4.78 -6.70 1.46
CA SER A 149 4.15 -6.97 2.75
C SER A 149 2.76 -6.34 2.87
N ILE A 150 2.59 -5.08 2.47
CA ILE A 150 1.27 -4.41 2.47
C ILE A 150 0.27 -5.20 1.63
N VAL A 151 0.67 -5.62 0.42
CA VAL A 151 -0.15 -6.45 -0.48
C VAL A 151 -0.52 -7.79 0.18
N LEU A 152 0.46 -8.48 0.76
CA LEU A 152 0.25 -9.78 1.40
C LEU A 152 -0.66 -9.69 2.63
N VAL A 153 -0.36 -8.77 3.56
CA VAL A 153 -1.11 -8.61 4.80
C VAL A 153 -2.54 -8.15 4.52
N ASN A 154 -2.74 -7.30 3.51
CA ASN A 154 -4.10 -6.92 3.11
C ASN A 154 -4.86 -8.15 2.57
N ALA A 155 -4.24 -8.95 1.69
CA ALA A 155 -4.86 -10.18 1.20
C ALA A 155 -5.24 -11.15 2.32
N VAL A 156 -4.34 -11.37 3.29
CA VAL A 156 -4.61 -12.19 4.47
C VAL A 156 -5.77 -11.63 5.29
N SER A 157 -5.88 -10.30 5.40
CA SER A 157 -6.97 -9.65 6.14
C SER A 157 -8.32 -9.89 5.47
N HIS A 158 -8.43 -9.70 4.15
CA HIS A 158 -9.67 -9.99 3.41
C HIS A 158 -10.07 -11.46 3.47
N VAL A 159 -9.11 -12.37 3.26
CA VAL A 159 -9.36 -13.83 3.33
C VAL A 159 -9.77 -14.25 4.75
N GLY A 160 -9.04 -13.76 5.76
CA GLY A 160 -9.36 -14.03 7.16
C GLY A 160 -10.76 -13.54 7.52
N MET A 161 -11.11 -12.32 7.13
CA MET A 161 -12.45 -11.78 7.35
C MET A 161 -13.54 -12.56 6.61
N ALA A 162 -13.27 -13.03 5.39
CA ALA A 162 -14.21 -13.87 4.64
C ALA A 162 -14.48 -15.20 5.35
N ILE A 163 -13.45 -15.81 5.94
CA ILE A 163 -13.57 -17.06 6.73
C ILE A 163 -14.38 -16.80 8.00
N ILE A 164 -14.07 -15.71 8.73
CA ILE A 164 -14.74 -15.37 10.00
C ILE A 164 -16.22 -15.05 9.78
N GLN A 165 -16.54 -14.28 8.75
CA GLN A 165 -17.91 -13.84 8.45
C GLN A 165 -18.68 -14.84 7.56
N GLY A 166 -18.00 -15.88 7.05
CA GLY A 166 -18.60 -16.87 6.16
C GLY A 166 -19.12 -16.29 4.84
N GLY A 167 -18.51 -15.22 4.33
CA GLY A 167 -19.05 -14.48 3.19
C GLY A 167 -18.05 -13.60 2.46
N TYR A 168 -18.48 -13.10 1.30
CA TYR A 168 -17.72 -12.14 0.52
C TYR A 168 -17.57 -10.81 1.27
N ASN A 169 -16.41 -10.19 1.11
CA ASN A 169 -16.20 -8.80 1.47
C ASN A 169 -15.55 -8.06 0.30
N PRO A 170 -15.84 -6.76 0.11
CA PRO A 170 -15.26 -5.98 -0.98
C PRO A 170 -13.74 -6.01 -0.95
N GLY A 171 -13.10 -6.42 -2.05
CA GLY A 171 -11.65 -6.64 -2.15
C GLY A 171 -11.23 -8.12 -2.07
N LEU A 172 -12.14 -9.03 -1.68
CA LEU A 172 -11.81 -10.46 -1.54
C LEU A 172 -11.41 -11.12 -2.88
N LEU A 173 -12.04 -10.75 -4.00
CA LEU A 173 -11.72 -11.38 -5.28
C LEU A 173 -10.26 -11.10 -5.64
N THR A 174 -9.88 -9.83 -5.71
CA THR A 174 -8.52 -9.39 -6.02
C THR A 174 -7.52 -9.79 -4.94
N ALA A 175 -7.93 -9.89 -3.67
CA ALA A 175 -7.09 -10.48 -2.63
C ALA A 175 -6.64 -11.91 -2.99
N ILE A 176 -7.58 -12.76 -3.44
CA ILE A 176 -7.32 -14.16 -3.78
C ILE A 176 -6.61 -14.29 -5.14
N VAL A 177 -7.12 -13.63 -6.18
CA VAL A 177 -6.67 -13.88 -7.56
C VAL A 177 -5.42 -13.07 -7.94
N LEU A 178 -5.14 -11.99 -7.21
CA LEU A 178 -4.08 -11.05 -7.54
C LEU A 178 -3.09 -10.88 -6.41
N PHE A 179 -3.50 -10.36 -5.25
CA PHE A 179 -2.55 -10.02 -4.18
C PHE A 179 -1.81 -11.24 -3.63
N PHE A 180 -2.53 -12.30 -3.28
CA PHE A 180 -1.94 -13.48 -2.69
C PHE A 180 -0.91 -14.16 -3.62
N PRO A 181 -1.24 -14.49 -4.88
CA PRO A 181 -0.28 -15.10 -5.79
C PRO A 181 0.89 -14.16 -6.14
N LEU A 182 0.61 -12.87 -6.36
CA LEU A 182 1.65 -11.92 -6.74
C LEU A 182 2.65 -11.68 -5.60
N SER A 183 2.16 -11.45 -4.39
CA SER A 183 3.04 -11.17 -3.23
C SER A 183 3.94 -12.37 -2.91
N LEU A 184 3.39 -13.59 -2.93
CA LEU A 184 4.18 -14.82 -2.76
C LEU A 184 5.18 -15.03 -3.90
N ALA A 185 4.79 -14.78 -5.15
CA ALA A 185 5.69 -14.89 -6.30
C ALA A 185 6.87 -13.92 -6.20
N VAL A 186 6.63 -12.66 -5.82
CA VAL A 186 7.69 -11.66 -5.65
C VAL A 186 8.63 -12.06 -4.52
N TYR A 187 8.12 -12.40 -3.32
CA TYR A 187 8.99 -12.86 -2.24
C TYR A 187 9.79 -14.10 -2.63
N HIS A 188 9.16 -15.08 -3.28
CA HIS A 188 9.83 -16.29 -3.74
C HIS A 188 10.96 -15.98 -4.71
N ARG A 189 10.74 -15.11 -5.71
CA ARG A 189 11.76 -14.71 -6.68
C ARG A 189 12.92 -13.98 -6.01
N LEU A 190 12.65 -13.00 -5.16
CA LEU A 190 13.69 -12.24 -4.46
C LEU A 190 14.54 -13.12 -3.54
N LEU A 191 13.92 -14.09 -2.84
CA LEU A 191 14.64 -15.09 -2.05
C LEU A 191 15.47 -16.03 -2.92
N LYS A 192 14.89 -16.55 -4.01
CA LYS A 192 15.55 -17.50 -4.91
C LYS A 192 16.75 -16.88 -5.63
N ALA A 193 16.65 -15.61 -6.01
CA ALA A 193 17.73 -14.85 -6.63
C ALA A 193 18.81 -14.38 -5.63
N GLY A 194 18.61 -14.61 -4.33
CA GLY A 194 19.54 -14.16 -3.29
C GLY A 194 19.51 -12.64 -3.04
N ILE A 195 18.54 -11.93 -3.62
CA ILE A 195 18.39 -10.47 -3.48
C ILE A 195 17.76 -10.12 -2.13
N ALA A 196 16.88 -10.95 -1.60
CA ALA A 196 16.35 -10.77 -0.24
C ALA A 196 16.80 -11.92 0.64
N SER A 197 17.15 -11.62 1.89
CA SER A 197 17.29 -12.64 2.94
C SER A 197 15.96 -12.96 3.59
N ARG A 198 15.83 -14.16 4.18
CA ARG A 198 14.65 -14.53 4.99
C ARG A 198 14.38 -13.55 6.13
N ARG A 199 15.43 -12.95 6.70
CA ARG A 199 15.33 -11.94 7.76
C ARG A 199 14.69 -10.66 7.27
N GLU A 200 15.06 -10.18 6.08
CA GLU A 200 14.47 -8.98 5.49
C GLU A 200 13.01 -9.21 5.08
N VAL A 201 12.68 -10.39 4.55
CA VAL A 201 11.29 -10.78 4.31
C VAL A 201 10.49 -10.77 5.61
N ALA A 202 10.98 -11.43 6.66
CA ALA A 202 10.30 -11.44 7.96
C ALA A 202 10.15 -10.03 8.56
N ALA A 203 11.18 -9.19 8.47
CA ALA A 203 11.12 -7.81 8.92
C ALA A 203 10.09 -6.97 8.15
N SER A 204 9.97 -7.19 6.84
CA SER A 204 8.96 -6.50 6.02
C SER A 204 7.55 -6.96 6.36
N ILE A 205 7.33 -8.27 6.57
CA ILE A 205 6.03 -8.82 7.03
C ILE A 205 5.65 -8.22 8.37
N PHE A 206 6.58 -8.22 9.32
CA PHE A 206 6.37 -7.58 10.63
C PHE A 206 6.00 -6.11 10.48
N TRP A 207 6.72 -5.35 9.65
CA TRP A 207 6.40 -3.95 9.38
C TRP A 207 4.99 -3.77 8.81
N GLY A 208 4.56 -4.62 7.87
CA GLY A 208 3.22 -4.55 7.28
C GLY A 208 2.10 -4.92 8.26
N VAL A 209 2.33 -5.89 9.15
CA VAL A 209 1.40 -6.21 10.24
C VAL A 209 1.25 -5.02 11.18
N ILE A 210 2.36 -4.39 11.59
CA ILE A 210 2.31 -3.19 12.43
C ILE A 210 1.60 -2.03 11.70
N ALA A 211 1.80 -1.89 10.39
CA ALA A 211 1.09 -0.90 9.58
C ALA A 211 -0.44 -1.08 9.67
N HIS A 212 -0.93 -2.32 9.55
CA HIS A 212 -2.35 -2.62 9.68
C HIS A 212 -2.87 -2.42 11.10
N ILE A 213 -2.06 -2.71 12.13
CA ILE A 213 -2.41 -2.42 13.52
C ILE A 213 -2.54 -0.92 13.73
N ILE A 214 -1.57 -0.11 13.28
CA ILE A 214 -1.64 1.37 13.35
C ILE A 214 -2.88 1.87 12.62
N MET A 215 -3.18 1.32 11.44
CA MET A 215 -4.35 1.66 10.66
C MET A 215 -5.64 1.43 11.44
N PHE A 216 -5.91 0.20 11.92
CA PHE A 216 -7.14 -0.13 12.64
C PHE A 216 -7.22 0.54 14.02
N ALA A 217 -6.13 0.53 14.80
CA ALA A 217 -6.11 1.14 16.12
C ALA A 217 -6.30 2.65 16.04
N GLY A 218 -5.65 3.31 15.07
CA GLY A 218 -5.81 4.74 14.87
C GLY A 218 -7.23 5.13 14.44
N LEU A 219 -7.84 4.33 13.56
CA LEU A 219 -9.25 4.49 13.19
C LEU A 219 -10.20 4.36 14.39
N LEU A 220 -10.01 3.37 15.25
CA LEU A 220 -10.84 3.23 16.44
C LEU A 220 -10.57 4.37 17.43
N ALA A 221 -9.31 4.76 17.60
CA ALA A 221 -8.93 5.85 18.49
C ALA A 221 -9.53 7.20 18.05
N THR A 222 -9.64 7.47 16.75
CA THR A 222 -10.21 8.72 16.24
C THR A 222 -11.73 8.65 16.10
N GLY A 223 -12.24 7.62 15.42
CA GLY A 223 -13.64 7.54 14.99
C GLY A 223 -14.59 6.97 16.03
N TYR A 224 -14.12 6.06 16.90
CA TYR A 224 -14.96 5.41 17.91
C TYR A 224 -14.72 5.99 19.31
N PHE A 225 -13.49 5.93 19.80
CA PHE A 225 -13.13 6.35 21.16
C PHE A 225 -12.84 7.85 21.28
N GLN A 226 -12.61 8.54 20.16
CA GLN A 226 -12.30 9.98 20.10
C GLN A 226 -11.14 10.40 21.01
N LEU A 227 -10.13 9.54 21.17
CA LEU A 227 -8.97 9.74 22.05
C LEU A 227 -7.95 10.72 21.44
N ILE A 228 -7.83 10.75 20.12
CA ILE A 228 -6.89 11.61 19.41
C ILE A 228 -7.56 12.30 18.22
N PRO A 229 -7.13 13.52 17.85
CA PRO A 229 -7.59 14.17 16.63
C PRO A 229 -7.19 13.38 15.38
N GLU A 230 -8.06 13.40 14.37
CA GLU A 230 -7.84 12.68 13.10
C GLU A 230 -6.53 13.09 12.40
N ILE A 231 -6.15 14.36 12.49
CA ILE A 231 -4.88 14.88 11.93
C ILE A 231 -3.64 14.23 12.56
N VAL A 232 -3.69 13.89 13.85
CA VAL A 232 -2.57 13.22 14.55
C VAL A 232 -2.43 11.80 14.01
N TYR A 233 -3.54 11.09 13.85
CA TYR A 233 -3.54 9.76 13.23
C TYR A 233 -2.99 9.78 11.80
N PHE A 234 -3.40 10.75 10.99
CA PHE A 234 -2.91 10.92 9.62
C PHE A 234 -1.40 11.18 9.58
N ALA A 235 -0.89 12.03 10.48
CA ALA A 235 0.55 12.26 10.60
C ALA A 235 1.30 10.97 10.98
N LEU A 236 0.77 10.15 11.89
CA LEU A 236 1.37 8.87 12.26
C LEU A 236 1.45 7.90 11.09
N LEU A 237 0.42 7.83 10.24
CA LEU A 237 0.45 7.00 9.02
C LEU A 237 1.53 7.45 8.03
N VAL A 238 1.64 8.75 7.79
CA VAL A 238 2.68 9.31 6.91
C VAL A 238 4.07 9.03 7.46
N ILE A 239 4.29 9.27 8.76
CA ILE A 239 5.57 8.97 9.42
C ILE A 239 5.91 7.49 9.26
N TRP A 240 4.97 6.60 9.57
CA TRP A 240 5.16 5.16 9.46
C TRP A 240 5.54 4.73 8.03
N SER A 241 4.89 5.32 7.03
CA SER A 241 5.13 5.04 5.60
C SER A 241 6.53 5.41 5.11
N VAL A 242 7.20 6.36 5.79
CA VAL A 242 8.56 6.79 5.46
C VAL A 242 9.63 5.97 6.20
N VAL A 243 9.28 5.32 7.33
CA VAL A 243 10.23 4.50 8.12
C VAL A 243 11.02 3.49 7.28
N PRO A 244 10.44 2.75 6.31
CA PRO A 244 11.20 1.80 5.48
C PRO A 244 12.36 2.43 4.71
N CYS A 245 12.29 3.74 4.39
CA CYS A 245 13.39 4.43 3.71
C CYS A 245 14.54 4.81 4.66
N LEU A 246 14.28 4.81 5.96
CA LEU A 246 15.24 5.18 7.01
C LEU A 246 15.91 3.95 7.62
N VAL A 247 15.26 2.80 7.56
CA VAL A 247 15.65 1.55 8.23
C VAL A 247 16.19 0.54 7.21
N LEU A 248 17.18 -0.27 7.61
CA LEU A 248 17.78 -1.34 6.78
C LEU A 248 18.25 -0.86 5.40
N ARG A 249 19.18 0.11 5.38
CA ARG A 249 19.86 0.63 4.18
C ARG A 249 20.84 -0.36 3.53
N ASN A 250 20.54 -1.64 3.56
CA ASN A 250 21.36 -2.61 2.85
C ASN A 250 21.07 -2.43 1.36
N GLY A 251 22.11 -2.11 0.59
CA GLY A 251 22.03 -2.11 -0.87
C GLY A 251 21.58 -3.48 -1.40
N PRO A 252 21.07 -3.56 -2.65
CA PRO A 252 20.74 -4.84 -3.25
C PRO A 252 21.93 -5.81 -3.09
N PRO A 253 21.74 -7.02 -2.55
CA PRO A 253 22.78 -8.04 -2.42
C PRO A 253 23.35 -8.35 -3.81
N GLY A 254 24.48 -7.75 -4.09
CA GLY A 254 25.08 -7.65 -5.42
C GLY A 254 26.11 -6.53 -5.51
N ALA A 255 25.96 -5.47 -4.70
CA ALA A 255 26.97 -4.42 -4.57
C ALA A 255 28.15 -4.79 -3.63
N ILE A 256 28.04 -5.86 -2.82
CA ILE A 256 29.05 -6.24 -1.80
C ILE A 256 29.71 -7.61 -2.12
N ALA A 257 29.40 -8.25 -3.25
CA ALA A 257 30.04 -9.53 -3.59
C ALA A 257 30.42 -9.64 -5.08
N LYS A 258 31.41 -8.85 -5.51
CA LYS A 258 32.49 -9.46 -6.28
C LYS A 258 33.66 -9.65 -5.32
N PRO A 259 34.10 -10.89 -5.03
CA PRO A 259 35.41 -11.08 -4.46
C PRO A 259 36.40 -10.40 -5.41
N VAL A 260 37.17 -9.44 -4.90
CA VAL A 260 38.42 -9.06 -5.54
C VAL A 260 39.35 -10.26 -5.33
N GLY A 261 39.53 -11.09 -6.35
CA GLY A 261 40.53 -12.16 -6.33
C GLY A 261 40.09 -13.42 -7.08
N GLY A 262 40.66 -13.61 -8.26
CA GLY A 262 40.53 -14.77 -9.14
C GLY A 262 40.96 -14.42 -10.54
#